data_AF-A0A166JAN2-F1
#
_entry.id   AF-A0A166JAN2-F1
#
_cell.length_a   1.000
_cell.length_b   1.000
_cell.length_c   1.000
_cell.angle_alpha   90.00
_cell.angle_beta   90.00
_cell.angle_gamma   90.00
#
_symmetry.space_group_name_H-M   'P 1'
#
loop_
_entity.id
_entity.type
_entity.pdbx_description
1 polymer ?
#
loop_
_entity_poly.entity_id
_entity_poly.type
_entity_poly.pdbx_seq_one_letter_code
_entity_poly.pdbx_strand_id
1 'polypeptide(L)'
;YNAWCASTGTESKLPQALKSKREAAADANAALEQATLDSHLRNIHVKQKTIVYSDAEFRAASIEWLVSTDQQPIQAFEHPSFKRMIDVAARAVNGVIIPNRKATREEIIDLFKRQLTKLKERLTVCLL
;
A
#
# COMPACT_ATOMS: atom_id res chain seq x y z
N TYR A 1 -53.09 35.49 -11.34
CA TYR A 1 -51.95 34.70 -11.85
C TYR A 1 -52.00 33.24 -11.38
N ASN A 2 -51.85 32.93 -10.08
CA ASN A 2 -51.90 31.53 -9.60
C ASN A 2 -53.22 30.80 -9.93
N ALA A 3 -54.37 31.47 -9.80
CA ALA A 3 -55.67 30.90 -10.19
C ALA A 3 -55.78 30.61 -11.70
N TRP A 4 -55.12 31.42 -12.54
CA TRP A 4 -55.06 31.22 -13.99
C TRP A 4 -54.11 30.06 -14.35
N CYS A 5 -52.99 29.94 -13.64
CA CYS A 5 -52.09 28.79 -13.76
C CYS A 5 -52.81 27.48 -13.41
N ALA A 6 -53.60 27.47 -12.35
CA ALA A 6 -54.41 26.31 -11.95
C ALA A 6 -55.47 25.92 -12.99
N SER A 7 -56.15 26.89 -13.60
CA SER A 7 -57.18 26.62 -14.62
C SER A 7 -56.62 26.20 -15.97
N THR A 8 -55.37 26.56 -16.28
CA THR A 8 -54.71 26.23 -17.56
C THR A 8 -53.75 25.04 -17.46
N GLY A 9 -53.58 24.45 -16.27
CA GLY A 9 -52.61 23.40 -16.01
C GLY A 9 -51.16 23.86 -16.13
N THR A 10 -50.91 25.17 -16.19
CA THR A 10 -49.56 25.73 -16.32
C THR A 10 -48.93 25.91 -14.95
N GLU A 11 -47.62 25.67 -14.84
CA GLU A 11 -46.91 25.80 -13.56
C GLU A 11 -46.67 27.26 -13.17
N SER A 12 -46.98 27.63 -11.92
CA SER A 12 -46.65 28.95 -11.39
C SER A 12 -45.15 29.08 -11.16
N LYS A 13 -44.54 30.07 -11.82
CA LYS A 13 -43.10 30.42 -11.68
C LYS A 13 -42.84 31.57 -10.71
N LEU A 14 -43.83 31.94 -9.88
CA LEU A 14 -43.61 32.98 -8.87
C LEU A 14 -42.59 32.52 -7.82
N PRO A 15 -41.76 33.44 -7.29
CA PRO A 15 -40.71 33.09 -6.33
C PRO A 15 -41.23 32.31 -5.11
N GLN A 16 -42.43 32.64 -4.64
CA GLN A 16 -43.05 31.98 -3.48
C GLN A 16 -43.44 30.53 -3.77
N ALA A 17 -43.96 30.23 -4.97
CA ALA A 17 -44.32 28.88 -5.38
C ALA A 17 -43.08 28.01 -5.65
N LEU A 18 -42.00 28.61 -6.15
CA LEU A 18 -40.71 27.94 -6.32
C LEU A 18 -40.05 27.63 -4.97
N LYS A 19 -40.17 28.55 -4.00
CA LYS A 19 -39.65 28.36 -2.65
C LYS A 19 -40.36 27.20 -1.94
N SER A 20 -41.69 27.16 -1.96
CA SER A 20 -42.45 26.08 -1.34
C SER A 20 -42.19 24.71 -1.99
N LYS A 21 -42.00 24.66 -3.31
CA LYS A 21 -41.59 23.42 -3.99
C LYS A 21 -40.19 22.95 -3.56
N ARG A 22 -39.23 23.86 -3.40
CA ARG A 22 -37.88 23.52 -2.94
C ARG A 22 -37.86 23.02 -1.50
N GLU A 23 -38.65 23.62 -0.63
CA GLU A 23 -38.80 23.18 0.77
C GLU A 23 -39.46 21.79 0.82
N ALA A 24 -40.56 21.58 0.09
CA ALA A 24 -41.20 20.27 0.00
C ALA A 24 -40.28 19.18 -0.61
N ALA A 25 -39.42 19.54 -1.56
CA ALA A 25 -38.43 18.63 -2.13
C ALA A 25 -37.27 18.35 -1.16
N ALA A 26 -36.85 19.33 -0.36
CA ALA A 26 -35.85 19.14 0.68
C ALA A 26 -36.37 18.24 1.81
N ASP A 27 -37.63 18.42 2.22
CA ASP A 27 -38.28 17.57 3.22
C ASP A 27 -38.50 16.14 2.70
N ALA A 28 -38.89 15.99 1.44
CA ALA A 28 -38.99 14.67 0.79
C ALA A 28 -37.62 13.98 0.66
N ASN A 29 -36.56 14.74 0.36
CA ASN A 29 -35.20 14.20 0.30
C ASN A 29 -34.64 13.86 1.68
N ALA A 30 -34.99 14.62 2.72
CA ALA A 30 -34.65 14.29 4.11
C ALA A 30 -35.40 13.03 4.60
N ALA A 31 -36.64 12.81 4.15
CA ALA A 31 -37.36 11.56 4.41
C ALA A 31 -36.77 10.35 3.64
N LEU A 32 -36.05 10.62 2.55
CA LEU A 32 -35.35 9.65 1.69
C LEU A 32 -33.83 9.67 1.94
N GLU A 33 -33.37 10.01 3.16
CA GLU A 33 -31.96 9.91 3.55
C GLU A 33 -31.46 8.48 3.33
N GLN A 34 -30.98 8.20 2.11
CA GLN A 34 -30.12 7.06 1.87
C GLN A 34 -28.86 7.32 2.69
N ALA A 35 -28.68 6.49 3.73
CA ALA A 35 -27.45 6.46 4.49
C ALA A 35 -26.28 6.38 3.50
N THR A 36 -25.43 7.40 3.49
CA THR A 36 -24.19 7.38 2.73
C THR A 36 -23.42 6.11 3.11
N LEU A 37 -22.92 5.41 2.09
CA LEU A 37 -22.25 4.10 2.21
C LEU A 37 -21.02 4.12 3.12
N ASP A 38 -20.55 5.29 3.56
CA ASP A 38 -19.40 5.50 4.43
C ASP A 38 -19.43 4.67 5.72
N SER A 39 -20.60 4.41 6.31
CA SER A 39 -20.70 3.58 7.52
C SER A 39 -20.30 2.11 7.29
N HIS A 40 -20.38 1.64 6.04
CA HIS A 40 -20.06 0.28 5.63
C HIS A 40 -18.72 0.16 4.90
N LEU A 41 -18.07 1.29 4.56
CA LEU A 41 -16.76 1.29 3.93
C LEU A 41 -15.68 1.01 4.98
N ARG A 42 -15.07 -0.18 4.91
CA ARG A 42 -13.82 -0.44 5.63
C ARG A 42 -12.67 0.20 4.88
N ASN A 43 -11.80 0.89 5.60
CA ASN A 43 -10.54 1.40 5.05
C ASN A 43 -9.68 0.21 4.59
N ILE A 44 -9.74 -0.12 3.30
CA ILE A 44 -8.85 -1.11 2.71
C ILE A 44 -7.49 -0.44 2.70
N HIS A 45 -6.57 -0.93 3.54
CA HIS A 45 -5.17 -0.55 3.44
C HIS A 45 -4.77 -0.78 1.99
N VAL A 46 -4.46 0.30 1.27
CA VAL A 46 -4.10 0.26 -0.14
C VAL A 46 -2.98 -0.75 -0.25
N LYS A 47 -3.27 -1.93 -0.82
CA LYS A 47 -2.24 -2.91 -1.15
C LYS A 47 -1.22 -2.13 -1.98
N GLN A 48 0.01 -2.01 -1.48
CA GLN A 48 1.08 -1.39 -2.24
C GLN A 48 1.04 -2.03 -3.63
N LYS A 49 0.81 -1.20 -4.67
CA LYS A 49 0.72 -1.70 -6.03
C LYS A 49 2.05 -2.40 -6.32
N THR A 50 2.00 -3.72 -6.41
CA THR A 50 3.15 -4.51 -6.82
C THR A 50 3.49 -4.05 -8.23
N ILE A 51 4.64 -3.41 -8.42
CA ILE A 51 5.17 -3.13 -9.75
C ILE A 51 5.29 -4.49 -10.44
N VAL A 52 4.61 -4.65 -11.57
CA VAL A 52 4.67 -5.90 -12.33
C VAL A 52 6.11 -6.06 -12.82
N TYR A 53 6.72 -7.20 -12.53
CA TYR A 53 8.10 -7.45 -12.92
C TYR A 53 8.28 -7.31 -14.44
N SER A 54 9.29 -6.54 -14.85
CA SER A 54 9.80 -6.44 -16.21
C SER A 54 11.32 -6.42 -16.17
N ASP A 55 11.99 -7.22 -17.01
CA ASP A 55 13.46 -7.26 -17.08
C ASP A 55 14.07 -5.88 -17.36
N ALA A 56 13.39 -5.06 -18.17
CA ALA A 56 13.83 -3.71 -18.50
C ALA A 56 13.77 -2.77 -17.30
N GLU A 57 12.68 -2.80 -16.53
CA GLU A 57 12.51 -1.99 -15.32
C GLU A 57 13.46 -2.44 -14.22
N PHE A 58 13.62 -3.75 -14.03
CA PHE A 58 14.56 -4.30 -13.07
C PHE A 58 15.99 -3.87 -13.39
N ARG A 59 16.39 -3.91 -14.66
CA ARG A 59 17.71 -3.46 -15.10
C ARG A 59 17.90 -1.96 -14.86
N ALA A 60 16.91 -1.13 -15.18
CA ALA A 60 16.97 0.31 -14.96
C ALA A 60 17.11 0.64 -13.46
N ALA A 61 16.26 0.06 -12.61
CA ALA A 61 16.31 0.25 -11.16
C ALA A 61 17.64 -0.24 -10.55
N SER A 62 18.19 -1.34 -11.07
CA SER A 62 19.48 -1.88 -10.62
C SER A 62 20.64 -0.92 -10.96
N ILE A 63 20.63 -0.32 -12.14
CA ILE A 63 21.65 0.67 -12.54
C ILE A 63 21.51 1.96 -11.73
N GLU A 64 20.28 2.46 -11.55
CA GLU A 64 20.00 3.63 -10.71
C GLU A 64 20.48 3.42 -9.27
N TRP A 65 20.25 2.24 -8.71
CA TRP A 65 20.73 1.88 -7.38
C TRP A 65 22.26 1.90 -7.28
N LEU A 66 22.98 1.38 -8.27
CA LEU A 66 24.45 1.44 -8.29
C LEU A 66 24.97 2.87 -8.37
N VAL A 67 24.41 3.70 -9.25
CA VAL A 67 24.82 5.11 -9.43
C VAL A 67 24.53 5.93 -8.18
N SER A 68 23.37 5.74 -7.56
CA SER A 68 22.97 6.51 -6.38
C SER A 68 23.74 6.15 -5.11
N THR A 69 24.28 4.93 -5.02
CA THR A 69 25.00 4.50 -3.82
C THR A 69 26.50 4.76 -3.91
N ASP A 70 27.09 4.92 -5.09
CA ASP A 70 28.51 5.30 -5.37
C ASP A 70 29.57 4.46 -4.60
N GLN A 71 29.15 3.42 -3.89
CA GLN A 71 29.87 2.67 -2.85
C GLN A 71 29.57 1.16 -2.92
N GLN A 72 28.63 0.73 -3.78
CA GLN A 72 28.39 -0.69 -4.05
C GLN A 72 29.40 -1.16 -5.10
N PRO A 73 30.21 -2.19 -4.84
CA PRO A 73 31.01 -2.80 -5.88
C PRO A 73 30.10 -3.31 -6.99
N ILE A 74 30.41 -3.02 -8.25
CA ILE A 74 29.69 -3.58 -9.42
C ILE A 74 29.62 -5.12 -9.33
N GLN A 75 30.65 -5.72 -8.72
CA GLN A 75 30.76 -7.15 -8.43
C GLN A 75 29.63 -7.70 -7.54
N ALA A 76 28.89 -6.86 -6.81
CA ALA A 76 27.76 -7.31 -6.00
C ALA A 76 26.71 -8.07 -6.83
N PHE A 77 26.53 -7.71 -8.11
CA PHE A 77 25.62 -8.40 -9.02
C PHE A 77 26.10 -9.79 -9.44
N GLU A 78 27.40 -10.06 -9.36
CA GLU A 78 27.99 -11.37 -9.65
C GLU A 78 27.89 -12.31 -8.43
N HIS A 79 27.67 -11.76 -7.23
CA HIS A 79 27.67 -12.54 -6.01
C HIS A 79 26.40 -13.41 -5.89
N PRO A 80 26.51 -14.75 -5.79
CA PRO A 80 25.34 -15.64 -5.77
C PRO A 80 24.32 -15.33 -4.65
N SER A 81 24.79 -14.86 -3.49
CA SER A 81 23.90 -14.49 -2.40
C SER A 81 23.04 -13.25 -2.71
N PHE A 82 23.53 -12.33 -3.55
CA PHE A 82 22.75 -11.17 -3.98
C PHE A 82 21.59 -11.64 -4.86
N LYS A 83 21.87 -12.48 -5.86
CA LYS A 83 20.81 -13.10 -6.68
C LYS A 83 19.78 -13.84 -5.84
N ARG A 84 20.24 -14.66 -4.88
CA ARG A 84 19.36 -15.38 -3.95
C ARG A 84 18.45 -14.46 -3.14
N MET A 85 18.97 -13.31 -2.68
CA MET A 85 18.17 -12.31 -1.97
C MET A 85 17.04 -11.77 -2.86
N ILE A 86 17.33 -11.45 -4.12
CA ILE A 86 16.33 -11.00 -5.10
C ILE A 86 15.29 -12.10 -5.38
N ASP A 87 15.70 -13.34 -5.56
CA ASP A 87 14.78 -14.48 -5.79
C ASP A 87 13.83 -14.73 -4.60
N VAL A 88 14.27 -14.42 -3.39
CA VAL A 88 13.41 -14.45 -2.19
C VAL A 88 12.46 -13.25 -2.18
N ALA A 89 12.97 -12.05 -2.45
CA ALA A 89 12.20 -10.82 -2.52
C ALA A 89 11.08 -10.88 -3.58
N ALA A 90 11.36 -11.41 -4.76
CA ALA A 90 10.41 -11.52 -5.87
C ALA A 90 9.21 -12.44 -5.55
N ARG A 91 9.35 -13.34 -4.57
CA ARG A 91 8.27 -14.23 -4.11
C ARG A 91 7.45 -13.64 -2.95
N ALA A 92 7.81 -12.46 -2.45
CA ALA A 92 7.12 -11.87 -1.31
C ALA A 92 5.75 -11.31 -1.72
N VAL A 93 4.69 -11.79 -1.07
CA VAL A 93 3.30 -11.38 -1.35
C VAL A 93 2.98 -9.99 -0.81
N ASN A 94 3.60 -9.62 0.32
CA ASN A 94 3.29 -8.40 1.07
C ASN A 94 4.45 -7.38 1.00
N GLY A 95 5.23 -7.42 -0.07
CA GLY A 95 6.46 -6.63 -0.18
C GLY A 95 7.58 -7.15 0.72
N VAL A 96 8.69 -6.41 0.76
CA VAL A 96 9.91 -6.78 1.49
C VAL A 96 10.23 -5.72 2.54
N ILE A 97 10.49 -6.17 3.76
CA ILE A 97 10.97 -5.31 4.85
C ILE A 97 12.49 -5.48 4.93
N ILE A 98 13.22 -4.43 4.59
CA ILE A 98 14.68 -4.42 4.69
C ILE A 98 15.06 -3.97 6.11
N PRO A 99 15.83 -4.75 6.88
CA PRO A 99 16.24 -4.37 8.22
C PRO A 99 17.11 -3.11 8.21
N ASN A 100 16.96 -2.27 9.24
CA ASN A 100 17.81 -1.10 9.40
C ASN A 100 19.21 -1.49 9.89
N ARG A 101 20.17 -0.54 9.79
CA ARG A 101 21.59 -0.78 10.15
C ARG A 101 21.79 -1.39 11.53
N LYS A 102 21.00 -0.98 12.53
CA LYS A 102 21.12 -1.49 13.90
C LYS A 102 20.67 -2.96 13.95
N ALA A 103 19.48 -3.24 13.43
CA ALA A 103 18.93 -4.59 13.37
C ALA A 103 19.85 -5.54 12.58
N THR A 104 20.37 -5.10 11.43
CA THR A 104 21.31 -5.90 10.63
C THR A 104 22.58 -6.26 11.41
N ARG A 105 23.13 -5.31 12.19
CA ARG A 105 24.32 -5.57 13.02
C ARG A 105 24.05 -6.59 14.11
N GLU A 106 22.91 -6.45 14.80
CA GLU A 106 22.49 -7.38 15.84
C GLU A 106 22.33 -8.81 15.28
N GLU A 107 21.66 -8.95 14.13
CA GLU A 107 21.48 -10.25 13.47
C GLU A 107 22.81 -10.90 13.08
N ILE A 108 23.76 -10.12 12.55
CA ILE A 108 25.10 -10.63 12.20
C ILE A 108 25.80 -11.18 13.45
N ILE A 109 25.80 -10.41 14.54
CA ILE A 109 26.43 -10.82 15.81
C ILE A 109 25.79 -12.10 16.34
N ASP A 110 24.46 -12.19 16.30
CA ASP A 110 23.74 -13.37 16.76
C ASP A 110 24.02 -14.60 15.89
N LEU A 111 24.15 -14.43 14.58
CA LEU A 111 24.52 -15.50 13.66
C LEU A 111 25.91 -16.06 14.00
N PHE A 112 26.89 -15.19 14.24
CA PHE A 112 28.23 -15.60 14.68
C PHE A 112 28.20 -16.34 16.03
N LYS A 113 27.48 -15.81 17.03
CA LYS A 113 27.33 -16.48 18.33
C LYS A 113 26.78 -17.89 18.19
N ARG A 114 25.71 -18.07 17.39
CA ARG A 114 25.11 -19.39 17.15
C ARG A 114 26.09 -20.36 16.48
N GLN A 115 26.88 -19.89 15.51
CA GLN A 115 27.89 -20.72 14.86
C GLN A 115 28.99 -21.15 15.83
N LEU A 116 29.48 -20.23 16.67
CA LEU A 116 30.49 -20.53 17.69
C LEU A 116 29.98 -21.52 18.74
N THR A 117 28.73 -21.39 19.18
CA THR A 117 28.11 -22.36 20.11
C THR A 117 28.03 -23.75 19.48
N LYS A 118 27.55 -23.87 18.25
CA LYS A 118 27.49 -25.15 17.52
C LYS A 118 28.86 -25.76 17.32
N LEU A 119 29.86 -24.94 17.03
CA LEU A 119 31.24 -25.41 16.88
C LEU A 119 31.79 -25.94 18.21
N LYS A 120 31.55 -25.22 19.31
CA LYS A 120 31.94 -25.65 20.67
C LYS A 120 31.33 -27.01 21.01
N GLU A 121 30.03 -27.19 20.77
CA GLU A 121 29.35 -28.48 21.03
C GLU A 121 30.01 -29.63 20.27
N ARG A 122 30.28 -29.44 18.97
CA ARG A 122 30.92 -30.48 18.13
C ARG A 122 32.33 -30.82 18.60
N LEU A 123 33.12 -29.81 18.96
CA LEU A 123 34.50 -30.03 19.40
C LEU A 123 34.56 -30.66 20.80
N THR A 124 33.61 -30.34 21.68
CA THR A 124 33.57 -30.91 23.05
C THR A 124 33.19 -32.39 23.02
N VAL A 125 32.31 -32.81 22.09
CA VAL A 125 31.94 -34.22 21.89
C VAL A 125 33.11 -35.06 21.36
N CYS A 126 34.06 -34.47 20.62
CA CYS A 126 35.23 -35.17 20.10
C CYS A 126 36.42 -35.25 21.06
N LEU A 127 36.36 -34.58 22.22
CA LEU A 127 37.45 -34.55 23.22
C LEU A 127 37.21 -35.48 24.42
N LEU A 128 36.12 -36.27 24.39
CA LEU A 128 35.77 -37.32 25.35
C LEU A 128 35.93 -38.70 24.70
#